data_AF-A0A2M6Y0P0-F1
#
_entry.id   AF-A0A2M6Y0P0-F1
#
_cell.length_a   1.000
_cell.length_b   1.000
_cell.length_c   1.000
_cell.angle_alpha   90.00
_cell.angle_beta   90.00
_cell.angle_gamma   90.00
#
_symmetry.space_group_name_H-M   'P 1'
#
loop_
_entity.id
_entity.type
_entity.pdbx_description
1 polymer ?
#
loop_
_entity_poly.entity_id
_entity_poly.type
_entity_poly.pdbx_seq_one_letter_code
_entity_poly.pdbx_strand_id
1 'polypeptide(L)' 'MNNAIKFIKNVIAEFKHISWAGKKEVVGFTVVVLILVFVVSFFVVVVDFAISAFVNLFV' A
#
# COMPACT_ATOMS: atom_id res chain seq x y z
N MET A 1 36.19 -10.93 18.58
CA MET A 1 34.71 -11.00 18.49
C MET A 1 34.24 -9.73 17.78
N ASN A 2 33.81 -9.83 16.51
CA ASN A 2 33.62 -8.68 15.62
C ASN A 2 32.54 -7.70 16.12
N ASN A 3 32.90 -6.43 16.30
CA ASN A 3 32.03 -5.36 16.79
C ASN A 3 30.77 -5.16 15.93
N ALA A 4 30.86 -5.41 14.63
CA ALA A 4 29.72 -5.35 13.71
C ALA A 4 28.61 -6.36 14.04
N ILE A 5 28.97 -7.58 14.49
CA ILE A 5 28.00 -8.61 14.87
C ILE A 5 27.26 -8.19 16.15
N LYS A 6 27.96 -7.57 17.12
CA LYS A 6 27.34 -7.02 18.32
C LYS A 6 26.39 -5.87 17.99
N PHE A 7 26.78 -4.98 17.07
CA PHE A 7 25.94 -3.87 16.64
C PHE A 7 24.62 -4.34 16.02
N ILE A 8 24.66 -5.26 15.05
CA ILE A 8 23.44 -5.80 14.42
C ILE A 8 22.56 -6.52 15.45
N LYS A 9 23.15 -7.26 16.39
CA LYS A 9 22.41 -7.94 17.46
C LYS A 9 21.66 -6.95 18.35
N ASN A 10 22.27 -5.82 18.69
CA ASN A 10 21.64 -4.77 19.50
C ASN A 10 20.50 -4.08 18.72
N VAL A 11 20.69 -3.79 17.43
CA VAL A 11 19.64 -3.18 16.58
C VAL A 11 18.43 -4.10 16.45
N ILE A 12 18.64 -5.41 16.23
CA ILE A 12 17.54 -6.39 16.17
C ILE A 12 16.80 -6.48 17.51
N ALA A 13 17.51 -6.36 18.64
CA ALA A 13 16.89 -6.35 19.96
C ALA A 13 16.01 -5.10 20.15
N GLU A 14 16.49 -3.92 19.74
CA GLU A 14 15.74 -2.66 19.79
C GLU A 14 14.49 -2.68 18.89
N PHE A 15 14.62 -3.26 17.69
CA PHE A 15 13.51 -3.40 16.73
C PHE A 15 12.35 -4.24 17.26
N LYS A 16 12.56 -5.11 18.25
CA LYS A 16 11.50 -5.88 18.91
C LYS A 16 10.69 -5.05 19.91
N HIS A 17 11.23 -3.92 20.38
CA HIS A 17 10.53 -2.99 21.25
C HIS A 17 9.64 -2.02 20.48
N ILE A 18 9.72 -2.02 19.15
CA ILE A 18 8.85 -1.21 18.29
C ILE A 18 7.45 -1.86 18.27
N SER A 19 6.43 -1.08 18.59
CA SER A 19 5.02 -1.47 18.48
C SER A 19 4.60 -1.55 17.01
N TRP A 20 4.94 -2.66 16.35
CA TRP A 20 4.42 -2.96 15.02
C TRP A 20 2.91 -3.19 15.08
N ALA A 21 2.22 -2.75 14.03
CA ALA A 21 0.79 -3.03 13.86
C ALA A 21 0.53 -4.54 13.97
N GLY A 22 -0.53 -4.90 14.69
CA GLY A 22 -0.89 -6.30 14.86
C GLY A 22 -1.28 -6.95 13.52
N LYS A 23 -1.15 -8.27 13.42
CA LYS A 23 -1.52 -9.01 12.18
C LYS A 23 -2.94 -8.68 11.69
N LYS A 24 -3.89 -8.49 12.62
CA LYS A 24 -5.28 -8.13 12.30
C LYS A 24 -5.42 -6.71 11.75
N GLU A 25 -4.64 -5.76 12.26
CA GLU A 25 -4.66 -4.36 11.81
C GLU A 25 -4.09 -4.26 10.39
N VAL A 26 -2.98 -4.94 10.11
CA VAL A 26 -2.37 -4.97 8.77
C VAL A 26 -3.35 -5.55 7.73
N VAL A 27 -4.05 -6.63 8.07
CA VAL A 27 -5.09 -7.20 7.21
C VAL A 27 -6.23 -6.20 7.01
N GLY A 28 -6.69 -5.55 8.10
CA GLY A 28 -7.73 -4.51 8.03
C GLY A 28 -7.35 -3.37 7.10
N PHE A 29 -6.15 -2.81 7.25
CA PHE A 29 -5.64 -1.74 6.38
C PHE A 29 -5.55 -2.19 4.93
N THR A 30 -5.07 -3.40 4.68
CA THR A 30 -4.98 -3.94 3.31
C THR A 30 -6.36 -4.07 2.66
N VAL A 31 -7.36 -4.55 3.41
CA VAL A 31 -8.74 -4.67 2.91
C VAL A 31 -9.32 -3.31 2.57
N VAL A 32 -9.13 -2.30 3.42
CA VAL A 32 -9.59 -0.93 3.16
C VAL A 32 -8.94 -0.37 1.91
N VAL A 33 -7.62 -0.54 1.75
CA VAL A 33 -6.89 -0.09 0.56
C VAL A 33 -7.41 -0.79 -0.70
N LEU A 34 -7.68 -2.10 -0.65
CA LEU A 34 -8.23 -2.82 -1.79
C LEU A 34 -9.60 -2.27 -2.21
N ILE A 35 -10.50 -2.00 -1.25
CA ILE A 35 -11.81 -1.40 -1.54
C ILE A 35 -11.63 -0.03 -2.20
N LEU A 36 -10.73 0.81 -1.66
CA LEU A 36 -10.44 2.12 -2.23
C LEU A 36 -9.93 2.01 -3.67
N VAL A 37 -8.97 1.11 -3.92
CA VAL A 37 -8.42 0.88 -5.27
C VAL A 37 -9.51 0.43 -6.23
N PHE A 38 -10.39 -0.49 -5.83
CA PHE A 38 -11.52 -0.91 -6.67
C PHE A 38 -12.43 0.26 -7.07
N VAL A 39 -12.78 1.13 -6.12
CA VAL A 39 -13.62 2.32 -6.39
C VAL A 39 -12.92 3.28 -7.34
N VAL A 40 -11.64 3.58 -7.10
CA VAL A 40 -10.85 4.49 -7.94
C VAL A 40 -10.68 3.92 -9.34
N SER A 41 -10.33 2.64 -9.47
CA SER A 41 -10.19 1.98 -10.77
C SER A 41 -11.50 2.00 -11.56
N PHE A 42 -12.65 1.77 -10.91
CA PHE A 42 -13.95 1.87 -11.57
C PHE A 42 -14.23 3.29 -12.07
N PHE A 43 -13.94 4.30 -11.25
CA PHE A 43 -14.07 5.71 -11.65
C PHE A 43 -13.21 6.04 -12.87
N VAL A 44 -11.93 5.64 -12.86
CA VAL A 44 -11.01 5.88 -13.98
C VAL A 44 -11.54 5.25 -15.27
N VAL A 45 -11.99 3.99 -15.21
CA VAL A 45 -12.59 3.31 -16.38
C VAL A 45 -13.77 4.10 -16.95
N VAL A 46 -14.69 4.55 -16.10
CA VAL A 46 -15.85 5.34 -16.55
C VAL A 46 -15.41 6.64 -17.22
N VAL A 47 -14.44 7.35 -16.62
CA VAL A 47 -13.93 8.61 -17.16
C VAL A 47 -13.20 8.39 -18.48
N ASP A 48 -12.35 7.37 -18.58
CA ASP A 48 -11.59 7.06 -19.80
C ASP A 48 -12.53 6.71 -20.96
N PHE A 49 -13.59 5.95 -20.70
CA PHE A 49 -14.62 5.66 -21.69
C PHE A 49 -15.39 6.92 -22.11
N ALA A 50 -15.78 7.77 -21.15
CA ALA A 50 -16.49 9.01 -21.43
C ALA A 50 -15.64 9.97 -22.29
N ILE A 51 -14.36 10.13 -21.95
CA ILE A 51 -13.42 10.95 -22.71
C ILE A 51 -13.20 10.35 -24.10
N SER A 52 -12.98 9.04 -24.21
CA SER A 52 -12.75 8.38 -25.51
C SER A 52 -13.96 8.51 -26.43
N ALA A 53 -15.18 8.36 -25.90
CA ALA A 53 -16.41 8.57 -26.65
C ALA A 53 -16.56 10.03 -27.10
N PHE A 54 -16.23 10.99 -26.24
CA PHE A 54 -16.27 12.40 -26.58
C PHE A 54 -15.25 12.75 -27.67
N VAL A 55 -14.00 12.30 -27.53
CA VAL A 55 -12.95 12.56 -28.52
C VAL A 55 -13.32 11.97 -29.89
N ASN A 56 -13.84 10.74 -29.95
CA ASN A 56 -14.25 10.08 -31.18
C ASN A 56 -15.49 10.73 -31.85
N LEU A 57 -16.23 11.58 -31.13
CA LEU A 57 -17.33 12.36 -31.71
C LEU A 57 -16.83 13.65 -32.40
N PHE A 58 -15.71 14.22 -31.93
CA PHE A 58 -15.17 15.49 -32.42
C PHE A 58 -14.00 15.36 -33.39
N VAL A 59 -13.24 14.27 -33.32
CA VAL A 59 -12.14 13.91 -34.24
C VAL A 59 -12.62 12.82 -35.18
#